data_AF-A0A5A8CNG8-F1
#
_entry.id   AF-A0A5A8CNG8-F1
#
_cell.length_a   1.000
_cell.length_b   1.000
_cell.length_c   1.000
_cell.angle_alpha   90.00
_cell.angle_beta   90.00
_cell.angle_gamma   90.00
#
_symmetry.space_group_name_H-M   'P 1'
#
loop_
_entity.id
_entity.type
_entity.pdbx_description
1 polymer ?
#
loop_
_entity_poly.entity_id
_entity_poly.type
_entity_poly.pdbx_seq_one_letter_code
_entity_poly.pdbx_strand_id
1 'polypeptide(L)'
;MALARSARVASRAAIATRALVGAAPVRGMVTMSDRERAMEAAYFNKEEEQLLRKLLKKVKSQADKADVQAPTHQENERTKLMAIVSKYDMSAADIDALIKWRHADDH
;
A
#
# COMPACT_ATOMS: atom_id res chain seq x y z
N MET A 1 -8.27 -38.73 -4.60
CA MET A 1 -7.46 -38.71 -3.38
C MET A 1 -6.37 -37.65 -3.53
N ALA A 2 -6.24 -36.84 -2.47
CA ALA A 2 -5.42 -35.66 -2.20
C ALA A 2 -4.18 -35.36 -3.07
N LEU A 3 -3.95 -34.06 -3.31
CA LEU A 3 -2.64 -33.37 -3.25
C LEU A 3 -2.93 -31.86 -3.12
N ALA A 4 -3.20 -31.39 -1.90
CA ALA A 4 -2.27 -30.68 -1.03
C ALA A 4 -2.04 -29.20 -1.43
N ARG A 5 -2.89 -28.31 -0.88
CA ARG A 5 -2.66 -26.87 -0.76
C ARG A 5 -1.37 -26.63 0.03
N SER A 6 -0.37 -26.01 -0.58
CA SER A 6 0.83 -25.54 0.13
C SER A 6 0.82 -24.02 0.16
N ALA A 7 0.25 -23.48 1.23
CA ALA A 7 0.47 -22.10 1.64
C ALA A 7 1.92 -21.98 2.15
N ARG A 8 2.71 -21.12 1.53
CA ARG A 8 3.99 -20.67 2.10
C ARG A 8 3.92 -19.17 2.31
N VAL A 9 3.38 -18.80 3.47
CA VAL A 9 3.76 -17.55 4.13
C VAL A 9 5.10 -17.81 4.78
N ALA A 10 6.13 -17.11 4.35
CA ALA A 10 7.42 -17.05 5.04
C ALA A 10 7.86 -15.59 5.11
N SER A 11 7.47 -14.98 6.22
CA SER A 11 8.03 -13.78 6.79
C SER A 11 9.53 -13.95 7.03
N ARG A 12 10.33 -12.96 6.61
CA ARG A 12 11.55 -12.56 7.31
C ARG A 12 12.11 -11.25 6.77
N ALA A 13 11.95 -10.22 7.60
CA ALA A 13 12.66 -8.96 7.50
C ALA A 13 14.17 -9.20 7.55
N ALA A 14 14.89 -8.72 6.54
CA ALA A 14 16.33 -8.57 6.57
C ALA A 14 16.65 -7.08 6.40
N ILE A 15 16.49 -6.31 7.47
CA ILE A 15 17.08 -4.98 7.58
C ILE A 15 18.28 -5.13 8.51
N ALA A 16 19.46 -5.37 7.95
CA ALA A 16 20.72 -5.30 8.70
C ALA A 16 21.92 -5.22 7.76
N THR A 17 22.26 -4.00 7.31
CA THR A 17 23.66 -3.58 7.21
C THR A 17 23.70 -2.08 7.52
N ARG A 18 23.85 -1.75 8.81
CA ARG A 18 24.27 -0.42 9.24
C ARG A 18 25.70 -0.25 8.74
N ALA A 19 25.86 0.45 7.62
CA ALA A 19 27.19 0.85 7.15
C ALA A 19 27.81 1.75 8.22
N LEU A 20 28.84 1.24 8.90
CA LEU A 20 29.78 2.05 9.67
C LEU A 20 30.61 2.86 8.67
N VAL A 21 30.06 3.97 8.19
CA VAL A 21 30.85 4.99 7.50
C VAL A 21 31.72 5.63 8.56
N GLY A 22 33.01 5.29 8.55
CA GLY A 22 34.02 5.93 9.37
C GLY A 22 33.95 7.44 9.19
N ALA A 23 33.65 8.15 10.28
CA ALA A 23 33.65 9.60 10.30
C ALA A 23 35.10 10.09 10.20
N ALA A 24 35.53 10.48 9.01
CA ALA A 24 36.66 11.38 8.88
C ALA A 24 36.24 12.73 9.50
N PRO A 25 36.95 13.26 10.51
CA PRO A 25 36.60 14.57 11.06
C PRO A 25 36.89 15.64 10.01
N VAL A 26 35.82 16.24 9.47
CA VAL A 26 35.90 17.45 8.66
C VAL A 26 36.47 18.55 9.54
N ARG A 27 37.72 18.95 9.25
CA ARG A 27 38.47 19.99 9.95
C ARG A 27 37.67 21.29 9.92
N GLY A 28 36.99 21.60 11.02
CA GLY A 28 36.12 22.78 11.17
C GLY A 28 34.81 22.51 11.91
N MET A 29 34.41 21.25 12.09
CA MET A 29 33.21 20.89 12.84
C MET A 29 33.57 20.82 14.34
N VAL A 30 33.02 21.74 15.14
CA VAL A 30 33.04 21.63 16.62
C VAL A 30 32.49 20.25 16.95
N THR A 31 33.30 19.42 17.61
CA THR A 31 32.87 18.08 18.03
C THR A 31 31.76 18.26 19.04
N MET A 32 30.51 18.18 18.59
CA MET A 32 29.37 18.16 19.50
C MET A 32 29.62 17.07 20.53
N SER A 33 29.51 17.44 21.79
CA SER A 33 29.63 16.49 22.90
C SER A 33 28.59 15.39 22.72
N ASP A 34 28.90 14.17 23.17
CA ASP A 34 27.96 13.04 23.04
C ASP A 34 26.58 13.35 23.66
N ARG A 35 26.54 14.25 24.65
CA ARG A 35 25.32 14.79 25.26
C ARG A 35 24.48 15.60 24.27
N GLU A 36 25.10 16.51 23.50
CA GLU A 36 24.41 17.33 22.51
C GLU A 36 23.88 16.45 21.37
N ARG A 37 24.68 15.49 20.90
CA ARG A 37 24.24 14.52 19.88
C ARG A 37 23.07 13.66 20.36
N ALA A 38 23.06 13.23 21.62
CA ALA A 38 21.95 12.46 22.19
C ALA A 38 20.67 13.30 22.30
N MET A 39 20.78 14.57 22.69
CA MET A 39 19.65 15.50 22.76
C MET A 39 19.09 15.82 21.38
N GLU A 40 19.96 16.06 20.41
CA GLU A 40 19.61 16.30 19.02
C GLU A 40 18.87 15.10 18.41
N ALA A 41 19.39 13.89 18.60
CA ALA A 41 18.74 12.67 18.13
C ALA A 41 17.36 12.47 18.77
N ALA A 42 17.22 12.71 20.08
CA ALA A 42 15.94 12.60 20.77
C ALA A 42 14.91 13.64 20.27
N TYR A 43 15.38 14.85 19.93
CA TYR A 43 14.54 15.90 19.36
C TYR A 43 14.07 15.53 17.94
N PHE A 44 14.99 15.17 17.05
CA PHE A 44 14.65 14.81 15.68
C PHE A 44 13.76 13.57 15.59
N ASN A 45 13.99 12.56 16.44
CA ASN A 45 13.11 11.39 16.47
C ASN A 45 11.65 11.76 16.79
N LYS A 46 11.43 12.72 17.69
CA LYS A 46 10.06 13.18 18.02
C LYS A 46 9.43 13.97 16.87
N GLU A 47 10.19 14.84 16.23
CA GLU A 47 9.69 15.61 15.09
C GLU A 47 9.44 14.73 13.86
N GLU A 48 10.31 13.75 13.60
CA GLU A 48 10.10 12.75 12.54
C GLU A 48 8.85 11.91 12.80
N GLU A 49 8.60 11.50 14.04
CA GLU A 49 7.38 10.76 14.38
C GLU A 49 6.12 11.57 14.03
N GLN A 50 6.09 12.86 14.37
CA GLN A 50 4.99 13.74 14.01
C GLN A 50 4.84 13.90 12.49
N LEU A 51 5.97 14.02 11.78
CA LEU A 51 5.98 14.13 10.32
C LEU A 51 5.47 12.85 9.66
N LEU A 52 5.90 11.68 10.13
CA LEU A 52 5.46 10.38 9.66
C LEU A 52 3.97 10.16 9.92
N ARG A 53 3.45 10.56 11.09
CA ARG A 53 2.01 10.53 11.38
C ARG A 53 1.21 11.40 10.40
N LYS A 54 1.70 12.60 10.10
CA LYS A 54 1.08 13.49 9.10
C LYS A 54 1.13 12.87 7.70
N LEU A 55 2.24 12.24 7.32
CA LEU A 55 2.39 11.56 6.04
C LEU A 55 1.42 10.38 5.92
N LEU A 56 1.33 9.52 6.94
CA LEU A 56 0.39 8.40 6.97
C LEU A 56 -1.06 8.87 6.86
N LYS A 57 -1.42 9.96 7.55
CA LYS A 57 -2.76 10.57 7.41
C LYS A 57 -3.03 11.04 5.98
N LYS A 58 -2.04 11.64 5.32
CA LYS A 58 -2.16 12.05 3.91
C LYS A 58 -2.31 10.85 2.98
N VAL A 59 -1.46 9.82 3.13
CA VAL A 59 -1.53 8.58 2.33
C VAL A 59 -2.89 7.91 2.50
N LYS A 60 -3.37 7.78 3.74
CA LYS A 60 -4.72 7.27 4.01
C LYS A 60 -5.79 8.12 3.31
N SER A 61 -5.73 9.44 3.42
CA SER A 61 -6.71 10.30 2.76
C SER A 61 -6.68 10.21 1.23
N GLN A 62 -5.52 9.91 0.64
CA GLN A 62 -5.38 9.68 -0.79
C GLN A 62 -5.94 8.31 -1.18
N ALA A 63 -5.68 7.28 -0.39
CA ALA A 63 -6.22 5.94 -0.61
C ALA A 63 -7.75 5.92 -0.49
N ASP A 64 -8.31 6.54 0.57
CA ASP A 64 -9.75 6.64 0.79
C ASP A 64 -10.43 7.42 -0.37
N LYS A 65 -9.79 8.48 -0.89
CA LYS A 65 -10.29 9.18 -2.09
C LYS A 65 -10.18 8.34 -3.36
N ALA A 66 -9.06 7.64 -3.56
CA ALA A 66 -8.91 6.76 -4.71
C ALA A 66 -9.95 5.63 -4.72
N ASP A 67 -10.36 5.14 -3.54
CA ASP A 67 -11.43 4.14 -3.40
C ASP A 67 -12.83 4.73 -3.70
N VAL A 68 -13.10 5.97 -3.27
CA VAL A 68 -14.37 6.66 -3.57
C VAL A 68 -14.49 7.07 -5.05
N GLN A 69 -13.37 7.42 -5.70
CA GLN A 69 -13.35 7.77 -7.13
C GLN A 69 -13.16 6.55 -8.05
N ALA A 70 -12.76 5.40 -7.52
CA ALA A 70 -12.72 4.19 -8.30
C ALA A 70 -14.16 3.75 -8.61
N PRO A 71 -14.53 3.55 -9.89
CA PRO A 71 -15.77 2.85 -10.19
C PRO A 71 -15.78 1.56 -9.38
N THR A 72 -16.90 1.30 -8.70
CA THR A 72 -17.04 0.10 -7.88
C THR A 72 -16.65 -1.12 -8.73
N HIS A 73 -16.13 -2.17 -8.10
CA HIS A 73 -15.74 -3.37 -8.83
C HIS A 73 -16.87 -3.85 -9.77
N GLN A 74 -18.12 -3.72 -9.33
CA GLN A 74 -19.32 -4.01 -10.11
C GLN A 74 -19.53 -3.10 -11.32
N GLU A 75 -19.34 -1.78 -11.20
CA GLU A 75 -19.47 -0.85 -12.34
C GLU A 75 -18.38 -1.05 -13.38
N ASN A 76 -17.15 -1.34 -12.94
CA ASN A 76 -16.05 -1.70 -13.81
C ASN A 76 -16.34 -2.97 -14.60
N GLU A 77 -16.89 -3.98 -13.92
CA GLU A 77 -17.29 -5.23 -14.56
C GLU A 77 -18.45 -5.04 -15.53
N ARG A 78 -19.46 -4.26 -15.15
CA ARG A 78 -20.58 -3.88 -16.02
C ARG A 78 -20.08 -3.20 -17.28
N THR A 79 -19.15 -2.25 -17.16
CA THR A 79 -18.57 -1.53 -18.31
C THR A 79 -17.81 -2.48 -19.25
N LYS A 80 -17.03 -3.40 -18.70
CA LYS A 80 -16.31 -4.43 -19.49
C LYS A 80 -17.26 -5.40 -20.17
N LEU A 81 -18.32 -5.83 -19.47
CA LEU A 81 -19.37 -6.66 -20.04
C LEU A 81 -20.10 -5.94 -21.17
N MET A 82 -20.48 -4.68 -20.98
CA MET A 82 -21.13 -3.88 -22.02
C MET A 82 -20.24 -3.72 -23.27
N ALA A 83 -18.92 -3.59 -23.11
CA ALA A 83 -18.01 -3.53 -24.26
C ALA A 83 -18.08 -4.79 -25.14
N ILE A 84 -18.29 -5.97 -24.55
CA ILE A 84 -18.40 -7.25 -25.27
C ILE A 84 -19.83 -7.46 -25.79
N VAL A 85 -20.82 -7.16 -24.95
CA VAL A 85 -22.22 -7.50 -25.14
C VAL A 85 -22.97 -6.45 -25.97
N SER A 86 -22.41 -5.25 -26.18
CA SER A 86 -23.00 -4.17 -26.98
C SER A 86 -23.45 -4.58 -28.37
N LYS A 87 -22.88 -5.65 -28.93
CA LYS A 87 -23.23 -6.19 -30.26
C LYS A 87 -24.54 -7.01 -30.28
N TYR A 88 -25.03 -7.44 -29.13
CA TYR A 88 -26.11 -8.43 -29.01
C TYR A 88 -27.41 -7.85 -28.42
N ASP A 89 -27.50 -6.54 -28.24
CA ASP A 89 -28.68 -5.80 -27.77
C ASP A 89 -29.38 -6.45 -26.56
N MET A 90 -28.58 -6.81 -25.54
CA MET A 90 -29.06 -7.50 -24.35
C MET A 90 -29.76 -6.54 -23.37
N SER A 91 -30.77 -7.05 -22.66
CA SER A 91 -31.46 -6.28 -21.63
C SER A 91 -30.56 -6.05 -20.41
N ALA A 92 -30.81 -4.95 -19.69
CA ALA A 92 -30.07 -4.64 -18.46
C ALA A 92 -30.22 -5.73 -17.38
N ALA A 93 -31.36 -6.44 -17.37
CA ALA A 93 -31.63 -7.54 -16.44
C ALA A 93 -30.73 -8.75 -16.72
N ASP A 94 -30.47 -9.05 -17.99
CA ASP A 94 -29.62 -10.18 -18.38
C ASP A 94 -28.14 -9.90 -18.07
N ILE A 95 -27.71 -8.64 -18.21
CA ILE A 95 -26.36 -8.21 -17.82
C ILE A 95 -26.15 -8.38 -16.31
N ASP A 96 -27.13 -7.97 -15.50
CA ASP A 96 -27.05 -8.14 -14.05
C ASP A 96 -27.10 -9.63 -13.64
N ALA A 97 -27.86 -10.46 -14.36
CA ALA A 97 -27.87 -11.92 -14.16
C ALA A 97 -26.52 -12.57 -14.50
N LEU A 98 -25.84 -12.12 -15.56
CA LEU A 98 -24.50 -12.59 -15.93
C LEU A 98 -23.45 -12.20 -14.88
N ILE A 99 -23.51 -10.98 -14.34
CA ILE A 99 -22.61 -10.53 -13.27
C ILE A 99 -22.81 -11.42 -12.03
N LYS A 100 -24.07 -11.63 -11.63
CA LYS A 100 -24.40 -12.51 -10.48
C LYS A 100 -23.96 -13.95 -10.70
N TRP A 101 -24.14 -14.50 -11.90
CA TRP A 101 -23.70 -15.85 -12.24
C TRP A 101 -22.19 -15.99 -12.10
N ARG A 102 -21.41 -15.04 -12.62
CA ARG A 102 -19.95 -15.06 -12.46
C ARG A 102 -19.54 -15.03 -10.99
N HIS A 103 -20.12 -14.14 -10.20
CA HIS A 103 -19.77 -14.03 -8.77
C HIS A 103 -20.21 -15.25 -7.95
N ALA A 104 -21.20 -16.02 -8.41
CA ALA A 104 -21.63 -17.25 -7.74
C ALA A 104 -20.62 -18.41 -7.91
N ASP A 105 -19.84 -18.40 -8.99
CA ASP A 105 -18.87 -19.45 -9.34
C ASP A 105 -17.43 -19.13 -8.84
N ASP A 106 -17.18 -17.91 -8.36
CA ASP A 106 -15.89 -17.45 -7.81
C ASP A 106 -15.61 -17.93 -6.36
N HIS A 107 -16.36 -18.91 -5.85
CA HIS A 107 -16.26 -19.46 -4.49
C HIS A 107 -15.44 -20.76 -4.38
#